data_AF-A0A7C1GP59-F1
#
_entry.id   AF-A0A7C1GP59-F1
#
_cell.length_a   1.000
_cell.length_b   1.000
_cell.length_c   1.000
_cell.angle_alpha   90.00
_cell.angle_beta   90.00
_cell.angle_gamma   90.00
#
_symmetry.space_group_name_H-M   'P 1'
#
loop_
_entity.id
_entity.type
_entity.pdbx_description
1 polymer ?
#
loop_
_entity_poly.entity_id
_entity_poly.type
_entity_poly.pdbx_seq_one_letter_code
_entity_poly.pdbx_strand_id
1 'polypeptide(L)'
;MGEERSMQVLEDFELWLKTGFTSAFWFRGHRFEKAESGGVRIDGGFFTKEEARILFKMLNSGNPITRFNATLMIWERNGLLTKLIIILSILALILIYIKIRV
;
A
#
# COMPACT_ATOMS: atom_id res chain seq x y z
N MET A 1 12.35 12.09 -21.05
CA MET A 1 12.63 10.66 -20.78
C MET A 1 12.05 10.13 -19.46
N GLY A 2 12.27 10.76 -18.29
CA GLY A 2 11.68 10.29 -17.01
C GLY A 2 10.17 10.55 -16.88
N GLU A 3 9.72 11.73 -17.31
CA GLU A 3 8.31 12.14 -17.20
C GLU A 3 7.39 11.41 -18.17
N GLU A 4 7.84 11.15 -19.40
CA GLU A 4 7.08 10.38 -20.40
C GLU A 4 6.79 8.96 -19.92
N ARG A 5 7.78 8.28 -19.33
CA ARG A 5 7.56 6.97 -18.69
C ARG A 5 6.58 7.05 -17.54
N SER A 6 6.65 8.12 -16.74
CA SER A 6 5.71 8.32 -15.64
C SER A 6 4.28 8.49 -16.15
N MET A 7 4.08 9.23 -17.24
CA MET A 7 2.77 9.40 -17.89
C MET A 7 2.25 8.09 -18.47
N GLN A 8 3.08 7.34 -19.20
CA GLN A 8 2.71 6.03 -19.74
C GLN A 8 2.25 5.06 -18.65
N VAL A 9 2.98 4.98 -17.53
CA VAL A 9 2.62 4.11 -16.40
C VAL A 9 1.27 4.49 -15.78
N LEU A 10 0.91 5.79 -15.77
CA LEU A 10 -0.40 6.25 -15.31
C LEU A 10 -1.52 5.94 -16.30
N GLU A 11 -1.26 6.08 -17.60
CA GLU A 11 -2.21 5.72 -18.65
C GLU A 11 -2.52 4.22 -18.64
N ASP A 12 -1.49 3.38 -18.49
CA ASP A 12 -1.64 1.93 -18.36
C ASP A 12 -2.51 1.56 -17.15
N PHE A 13 -2.35 2.28 -16.03
CA PHE A 13 -3.18 2.09 -14.85
C PHE A 13 -4.63 2.51 -15.07
N GLU A 14 -4.88 3.65 -15.73
CA GLU A 14 -6.24 4.07 -16.07
C GLU A 14 -6.92 3.12 -17.05
N LEU A 15 -6.17 2.58 -18.02
CA LEU A 15 -6.66 1.56 -18.93
C LEU A 15 -6.98 0.27 -18.16
N TRP A 16 -6.11 -0.14 -17.25
CA TRP A 16 -6.36 -1.28 -16.37
C TRP A 16 -7.62 -1.07 -15.54
N LEU A 17 -7.87 0.11 -14.96
CA LEU A 17 -9.09 0.40 -14.20
C LEU A 17 -10.37 0.22 -15.03
N LYS A 18 -10.32 0.57 -16.32
CA LYS A 18 -11.46 0.52 -17.25
C LYS A 18 -11.69 -0.86 -17.89
N THR A 19 -10.64 -1.64 -18.09
CA THR A 19 -10.69 -2.88 -18.87
C THR A 19 -10.85 -4.14 -18.01
N GLY A 20 -11.41 -5.23 -18.56
CA GLY A 20 -11.59 -6.49 -17.83
C GLY A 20 -10.43 -7.48 -17.95
N PHE A 21 -9.34 -7.14 -18.65
CA PHE A 21 -8.36 -8.13 -19.14
C PHE A 21 -7.53 -8.79 -18.04
N THR A 22 -7.14 -8.04 -17.00
CA THR A 22 -6.37 -8.56 -15.86
C THR A 22 -7.00 -8.13 -14.55
N SER A 23 -7.31 -9.11 -13.69
CA SER A 23 -7.91 -8.87 -12.38
C SER A 23 -6.90 -8.36 -11.34
N ALA A 24 -5.61 -8.61 -11.54
CA ALA A 24 -4.55 -8.25 -10.59
C ALA A 24 -3.20 -7.96 -11.28
N PHE A 25 -2.37 -7.14 -10.65
CA PHE A 25 -0.97 -6.91 -11.03
C PHE A 25 -0.12 -6.46 -9.83
N TRP A 26 1.20 -6.53 -9.97
CA TRP A 26 2.16 -6.04 -8.96
C TRP A 26 2.80 -4.74 -9.40
N PHE A 27 2.91 -3.79 -8.48
CA PHE A 27 3.59 -2.52 -8.72
C PHE A 27 4.29 -2.03 -7.46
N ARG A 28 5.60 -1.73 -7.58
CA ARG A 28 6.43 -1.18 -6.50
C ARG A 28 6.33 -1.95 -5.17
N GLY A 29 6.14 -3.28 -5.23
CA GLY A 29 6.03 -4.13 -4.05
C GLY A 29 4.62 -4.29 -3.48
N HIS A 30 3.61 -3.72 -4.13
CA HIS A 30 2.20 -3.85 -3.74
C HIS A 30 1.39 -4.59 -4.81
N ARG A 31 0.45 -5.43 -4.37
CA ARG A 31 -0.47 -6.15 -5.25
C ARG A 31 -1.76 -5.36 -5.40
N PHE A 32 -2.07 -4.95 -6.62
CA PHE A 32 -3.32 -4.27 -6.99
C PHE A 32 -4.28 -5.29 -7.58
N GLU A 33 -5.52 -5.30 -7.12
CA GLU A 33 -6.56 -6.25 -7.52
C GLU A 33 -7.90 -5.53 -7.69
N LYS A 34 -8.72 -5.94 -8.64
CA LYS A 34 -10.08 -5.42 -8.77
C LYS A 34 -10.97 -6.03 -7.70
N ALA A 35 -11.69 -5.19 -6.97
CA ALA A 35 -12.72 -5.66 -6.06
C ALA A 35 -14.05 -5.83 -6.81
N GLU A 36 -14.82 -6.85 -6.45
CA GLU A 36 -16.17 -7.08 -6.99
C GLU A 36 -17.12 -5.90 -6.75
N SER A 37 -16.91 -5.16 -5.65
CA SER A 37 -17.66 -3.95 -5.30
C SER A 37 -17.31 -2.71 -6.14
N GLY A 38 -16.45 -2.86 -7.18
CA GLY A 38 -16.10 -1.78 -8.10
C GLY A 38 -14.93 -0.90 -7.63
N GLY A 39 -14.29 -1.21 -6.50
CA GLY A 39 -13.05 -0.56 -6.06
C GLY A 39 -11.79 -1.35 -6.42
N VAL A 40 -10.70 -1.07 -5.70
CA VAL A 40 -9.41 -1.74 -5.85
C VAL A 40 -8.97 -2.27 -4.49
N ARG A 41 -8.51 -3.51 -4.45
CA ARG A 41 -7.78 -4.06 -3.30
C ARG A 41 -6.29 -3.86 -3.51
N ILE A 42 -5.62 -3.30 -2.51
CA ILE A 42 -4.16 -3.13 -2.50
C ILE A 42 -3.62 -3.85 -1.27
N ASP A 43 -2.85 -4.92 -1.49
CA ASP A 43 -2.38 -5.85 -0.44
C ASP A 43 -3.52 -6.38 0.45
N GLY A 44 -4.70 -6.58 -0.14
CA GLY A 44 -5.92 -7.04 0.55
C GLY A 44 -6.81 -5.93 1.13
N GLY A 45 -6.29 -4.72 1.29
CA GLY A 45 -7.03 -3.56 1.80
C GLY A 45 -7.90 -2.93 0.71
N PHE A 46 -9.15 -2.60 1.00
CA PHE A 46 -10.05 -1.98 0.02
C PHE A 46 -9.84 -0.46 -0.10
N PHE A 47 -9.82 0.02 -1.34
CA PHE A 47 -9.71 1.42 -1.72
C PHE A 47 -10.71 1.75 -2.83
N THR A 48 -11.21 2.98 -2.85
CA THR A 48 -11.95 3.49 -4.01
C THR A 48 -11.03 3.62 -5.22
N LYS A 49 -11.59 3.77 -6.43
CA LYS A 49 -10.77 3.98 -7.63
C LYS A 49 -9.95 5.27 -7.52
N GLU A 50 -10.53 6.30 -6.92
CA GLU A 50 -9.92 7.60 -6.69
C GLU A 50 -8.75 7.49 -5.71
N GLU A 51 -8.94 6.81 -4.58
CA GLU A 51 -7.86 6.52 -3.63
C GLU A 51 -6.74 5.71 -4.28
N ALA A 52 -7.08 4.67 -5.05
CA ALA A 52 -6.12 3.85 -5.75
C ALA A 52 -5.28 4.64 -6.77
N ARG A 53 -5.90 5.60 -7.49
CA ARG A 53 -5.19 6.53 -8.38
C ARG A 53 -4.20 7.41 -7.63
N ILE A 54 -4.60 7.96 -6.49
CA ILE A 54 -3.74 8.81 -5.68
C ILE A 54 -2.54 7.99 -5.17
N LEU A 55 -2.79 6.80 -4.62
CA LEU A 55 -1.74 5.90 -4.15
C LEU A 55 -0.80 5.48 -5.28
N PHE A 56 -1.33 5.14 -6.45
CA PHE A 56 -0.53 4.75 -7.60
C PHE A 56 0.37 5.90 -8.09
N LYS A 57 -0.15 7.13 -8.16
CA LYS A 57 0.65 8.34 -8.43
C LYS A 57 1.75 8.55 -7.39
N MET A 58 1.42 8.39 -6.10
CA MET A 58 2.40 8.55 -5.02
C MET A 58 3.49 7.47 -5.06
N LEU A 59 3.15 6.22 -5.36
CA LEU A 59 4.11 5.11 -5.53
C LEU A 59 4.99 5.29 -6.77
N ASN A 60 4.47 5.91 -7.82
CA ASN A 60 5.23 6.22 -9.04
C ASN A 60 6.09 7.48 -8.91
N SER A 61 5.88 8.30 -7.86
CA SER A 61 6.63 9.54 -7.64
C SER A 61 8.14 9.31 -7.56
N GLY A 62 8.91 10.25 -8.12
CA GLY A 62 10.37 10.28 -7.95
C GLY A 62 10.81 10.56 -6.51
N ASN A 63 9.94 11.15 -5.69
CA ASN A 63 10.24 11.50 -4.30
C ASN A 63 10.14 10.26 -3.37
N PRO A 64 11.24 9.85 -2.70
CA PRO A 64 11.22 8.71 -1.77
C PRO A 64 10.24 8.88 -0.61
N ILE A 65 10.07 10.09 -0.08
CA ILE A 65 9.17 10.37 1.05
C ILE A 65 7.71 10.16 0.61
N THR A 66 7.34 10.64 -0.57
CA THR A 66 5.98 10.45 -1.12
C THR A 66 5.66 8.96 -1.32
N ARG A 67 6.63 8.19 -1.84
CA ARG A 67 6.48 6.73 -2.00
C ARG A 67 6.33 6.02 -0.66
N PHE A 68 7.14 6.40 0.32
CA PHE A 68 7.05 5.85 1.67
C PHE A 68 5.70 6.16 2.32
N ASN A 69 5.19 7.38 2.15
CA ASN A 69 3.87 7.75 2.65
C ASN A 69 2.76 6.90 2.02
N ALA A 70 2.82 6.61 0.72
CA ALA A 70 1.85 5.72 0.08
C ALA A 70 1.94 4.28 0.62
N THR A 71 3.17 3.78 0.84
CA THR A 71 3.41 2.47 1.44
C THR A 71 2.80 2.40 2.84
N LEU A 72 3.01 3.42 3.66
CA LEU A 72 2.43 3.53 5.00
C LEU A 72 0.90 3.56 4.97
N MET A 73 0.29 4.35 4.07
CA MET A 73 -1.16 4.40 3.92
C MET A 73 -1.76 3.04 3.55
N ILE A 74 -1.08 2.28 2.67
CA ILE A 74 -1.49 0.91 2.32
C ILE A 74 -1.41 -0.02 3.53
N TRP A 75 -0.32 0.05 4.30
CA TRP A 75 -0.13 -0.76 5.49
C TRP A 75 -1.11 -0.44 6.62
N GLU A 76 -1.42 0.85 6.81
CA GLU A 76 -2.39 1.31 7.80
C GLU A 76 -3.79 0.77 7.49
N ARG A 77 -4.22 0.82 6.22
CA ARG A 77 -5.49 0.24 5.80
C ARG A 77 -5.57 -1.27 6.09
N ASN A 78 -4.43 -1.96 6.05
CA ASN A 78 -4.29 -3.39 6.38
C ASN A 78 -4.09 -3.68 7.89
N GLY A 79 -4.12 -2.65 8.73
CA GLY A 79 -3.97 -2.75 10.18
C GLY A 79 -2.56 -3.16 10.64
N LEU A 80 -1.55 -3.05 9.77
CA LEU A 80 -0.18 -3.48 10.06
C LEU A 80 0.44 -2.64 11.18
N LEU A 81 0.25 -1.32 11.17
CA LEU A 81 0.77 -0.41 12.20
C LEU A 81 0.25 -0.79 13.59
N THR A 82 -1.05 -1.04 13.71
CA THR A 82 -1.67 -1.47 14.96
C THR A 82 -1.10 -2.81 15.44
N LYS A 83 -0.96 -3.79 14.54
CA LYS A 83 -0.35 -5.09 14.88
C LYS A 83 1.08 -4.93 15.37
N LEU A 84 1.86 -4.06 14.75
CA LEU A 84 3.24 -3.79 15.12
C LEU A 84 3.35 -3.16 16.52
N ILE A 85 2.49 -2.19 16.84
CA ILE A 85 2.41 -1.59 18.18
C ILE A 85 2.07 -2.62 19.24
N ILE A 86 1.12 -3.53 18.96
CA ILE A 86 0.76 -4.61 19.89
C ILE A 86 1.96 -5.52 20.15
N ILE A 87 2.68 -5.94 19.11
CA ILE A 87 3.87 -6.79 19.24
C ILE A 87 4.95 -6.09 20.08
N LEU A 88 5.24 -4.82 19.78
CA LEU A 88 6.21 -4.03 20.54
C LEU A 88 5.81 -3.88 22.02
N SER A 89 4.52 -3.70 22.28
CA SER A 89 4.00 -3.59 23.65
C SER A 89 4.21 -4.88 24.45
N ILE A 90 3.97 -6.04 23.81
CA ILE A 90 4.22 -7.35 24.43
C ILE A 90 5.72 -7.54 24.70
N LEU A 91 6.59 -7.18 23.75
CA LEU A 91 8.04 -7.27 23.92
C LEU A 91 8.52 -6.39 25.08
N ALA A 92 8.02 -5.15 25.19
CA ALA A 92 8.34 -4.26 26.30
C ALA A 92 7.93 -4.88 27.65
N LEU A 93 6.73 -5.48 27.74
CA LEU A 93 6.28 -6.18 28.95
C LEU A 93 7.19 -7.36 29.32
N ILE A 94 7.64 -8.15 28.34
CA ILE A 94 8.59 -9.25 28.56
C ILE A 94 9.92 -8.71 29.13
N LEU A 95 10.46 -7.63 28.55
CA LEU A 95 11.70 -7.02 29.03
C LEU A 95 11.58 -6.48 30.46
N ILE A 96 10.44 -5.85 30.79
CA ILE A 96 10.14 -5.39 32.15
C ILE A 96 10.07 -6.57 33.11
N TYR A 97 9.39 -7.65 32.74
CA TYR A 97 9.29 -8.85 33.56
C TYR A 97 10.66 -9.46 33.84
N ILE A 98 11.50 -9.62 32.81
CA ILE A 98 12.88 -10.12 32.96
C ILE A 98 13.66 -9.23 33.92
N LYS A 99 13.61 -7.90 33.74
CA LYS A 99 14.30 -6.94 34.60
C LYS A 99 13.87 -7.00 36.07
N ILE A 100 12.61 -7.33 36.35
CA ILE A 100 12.10 -7.45 37.74
C ILE A 100 12.50 -8.78 38.38
N ARG A 101 12.63 -9.84 37.58
CA ARG A 101 12.84 -11.22 38.07
C ARG A 101 14.30 -11.66 38.09
N VAL A 102 15.18 -10.95 37.36
CA VAL A 102 16.64 -11.04 37.42
C VAL A 102 17.14 -10.07 38.47
#